data_AF-A0A368FM93-F1
#
_entry.id   AF-A0A368FM93-F1
#
_cell.length_a   1.000
_cell.length_b   1.000
_cell.length_c   1.000
_cell.angle_alpha   90.00
_cell.angle_beta   90.00
_cell.angle_gamma   90.00
#
_symmetry.space_group_name_H-M   'P 1'
#
loop_
_entity.id
_entity.type
_entity.pdbx_description
1 polymer ?
#
loop_
_entity_poly.entity_id
_entity_poly.type
_entity_poly.pdbx_seq_one_letter_code
_entity_poly.pdbx_strand_id
1 'polypeptide(L)' 'MMTKPIEVRWYYHGPDNEIYGPYAAKEMMMWTQSGYFNDSLLIRTEHEERFHTLGEWTRVCGGKVRTFIHSFKG' A
#
# COMPACT_ATOMS: atom_id res chain seq x y z
N MET A 1 -28.42 -8.49 -2.27
CA MET A 1 -27.74 -7.29 -1.75
C MET A 1 -26.30 -7.35 -2.20
N MET A 2 -25.85 -6.46 -3.08
CA MET A 2 -24.43 -6.37 -3.42
C MET A 2 -23.74 -5.61 -2.29
N THR A 3 -22.93 -6.29 -1.49
CA THR A 3 -22.07 -5.66 -0.50
C THR A 3 -21.04 -4.81 -1.25
N LYS A 4 -20.86 -3.54 -0.83
CA LYS A 4 -19.75 -2.72 -1.35
C LYS A 4 -18.45 -3.46 -1.04
N PRO A 5 -17.47 -3.50 -1.96
CA PRO A 5 -16.14 -4.00 -1.64
C PRO A 5 -15.60 -3.23 -0.43
N ILE A 6 -14.97 -3.94 0.50
CA ILE A 6 -14.23 -3.29 1.59
C ILE A 6 -13.04 -2.57 0.93
N GLU A 7 -13.05 -1.25 0.98
CA GLU A 7 -11.95 -0.43 0.49
C GLU A 7 -10.83 -0.42 1.52
N VAL A 8 -9.74 -1.14 1.23
CA VAL A 8 -8.54 -1.15 2.06
C VAL A 8 -7.87 0.21 2.03
N ARG A 9 -7.66 0.78 3.22
CA ARG A 9 -6.91 2.03 3.43
C ARG A 9 -5.43 1.77 3.69
N TRP A 10 -4.60 2.68 3.20
CA TRP A 10 -3.14 2.57 3.23
C TRP A 10 -2.48 3.75 3.93
N TYR A 11 -1.33 3.47 4.54
CA TYR A 11 -0.47 4.43 5.22
C TYR A 11 0.97 4.28 4.73
N TYR A 12 1.74 5.37 4.76
CA TYR A 12 3.18 5.35 4.52
C TYR A 12 3.94 6.20 5.53
N HIS A 13 5.21 5.86 5.79
CA HIS A 13 6.13 6.72 6.55
C HIS A 13 6.78 7.76 5.63
N GLY A 14 6.58 9.03 5.96
CA GLY A 14 7.18 10.14 5.25
C GLY A 14 8.66 10.39 5.62
N PRO A 15 9.35 11.22 4.83
CA PRO A 15 10.76 11.58 5.06
C PRO A 15 10.98 12.42 6.33
N ASP A 16 9.92 12.98 6.88
CA ASP A 16 9.86 13.72 8.15
C ASP A 16 9.56 12.83 9.36
N ASN A 17 9.57 11.50 9.17
CA ASN A 17 9.17 10.48 10.14
C ASN A 17 7.68 10.49 10.52
N GLU A 18 6.83 11.26 9.84
CA GLU A 18 5.39 11.24 10.06
C GLU A 18 4.71 10.09 9.32
N ILE A 19 3.53 9.70 9.81
CA ILE A 19 2.69 8.70 9.15
C ILE A 19 1.59 9.41 8.36
N TYR A 20 1.57 9.19 7.06
CA TYR A 20 0.60 9.77 6.14
C TYR A 20 -0.46 8.75 5.73
N GLY A 21 -1.73 9.16 5.75
CA GLY A 21 -2.90 8.33 5.39
C GLY A 21 -4.13 8.67 6.24
N PRO A 22 -5.25 7.95 6.07
CA PRO A 22 -5.45 6.82 5.17
C PRO A 22 -5.70 7.24 3.71
N TYR A 23 -4.98 6.61 2.76
CA TYR A 23 -5.21 6.78 1.32
C TYR A 23 -5.88 5.56 0.70
N ALA A 24 -6.59 5.77 -0.41
CA ALA A 24 -7.12 4.68 -1.21
C ALA A 24 -5.99 3.95 -1.96
N ALA A 25 -6.17 2.65 -2.20
CA ALA A 25 -5.25 1.86 -3.01
C ALA A 25 -4.94 2.50 -4.38
N LYS A 26 -5.93 3.18 -4.98
CA LYS A 26 -5.76 3.89 -6.26
C LYS A 26 -4.75 5.03 -6.17
N GLU A 27 -4.73 5.78 -5.07
CA GLU A 27 -3.79 6.89 -4.85
C GLU A 27 -2.36 6.36 -4.67
N MET A 28 -2.19 5.38 -3.78
CA MET A 28 -0.90 4.70 -3.54
C MET A 28 -0.32 4.12 -4.84
N MET A 29 -1.18 3.52 -5.67
CA MET A 29 -0.80 2.98 -6.97
C MET A 29 -0.34 4.07 -7.94
N MET A 30 -1.05 5.20 -8.01
CA MET A 30 -0.66 6.32 -8.88
C MET A 30 0.70 6.88 -8.49
N TRP A 31 0.95 7.07 -7.19
CA TRP A 31 2.24 7.55 -6.68
C TRP A 31 3.38 6.56 -6.89
N THR A 32 3.10 5.26 -6.81
CA THR A 32 4.08 4.22 -7.16
C THR A 32 4.42 4.27 -8.65
N GLN A 33 3.41 4.34 -9.53
CA GLN A 33 3.61 4.33 -10.98
C GLN A 33 4.27 5.62 -11.49
N SER A 34 4.07 6.76 -10.81
CA SER A 34 4.74 8.02 -11.15
C SER A 34 6.19 8.10 -10.69
N GLY A 35 6.68 7.10 -9.93
CA GLY A 35 8.01 7.12 -9.32
C GLY A 35 8.13 8.05 -8.11
N TYR A 36 7.01 8.56 -7.58
CA TYR A 36 7.01 9.32 -6.32
C TYR A 36 7.38 8.41 -5.13
N PHE A 37 6.92 7.17 -5.15
CA PHE A 37 7.33 6.14 -4.21
C PHE A 37 8.42 5.25 -4.80
N ASN A 38 9.40 4.88 -3.97
CA ASN A 38 10.44 3.92 -4.31
C ASN A 38 10.28 2.64 -3.48
N ASP A 39 11.01 1.59 -3.86
CA ASP A 39 10.92 0.26 -3.24
C ASP A 39 11.22 0.24 -1.74
N SER A 40 11.99 1.20 -1.22
CA SER A 40 12.34 1.27 0.20
C SER A 40 11.26 1.95 1.06
N LEU A 41 10.23 2.56 0.46
CA LEU A 41 9.18 3.23 1.20
C LEU A 41 8.43 2.25 2.09
N LEU A 42 8.33 2.57 3.37
CA LEU A 42 7.58 1.79 4.33
C LEU A 42 6.08 2.10 4.20
N ILE A 43 5.30 1.06 3.93
CA ILE A 43 3.84 1.13 3.79
C ILE A 43 3.15 0.04 4.61
N ARG A 44 1.88 0.27 4.96
CA ARG A 44 1.00 -0.74 5.55
C ARG A 44 -0.46 -0.47 5.19
N THR A 45 -1.30 -1.49 5.28
CA THR A 45 -2.75 -1.33 5.27
C THR A 45 -3.27 -0.98 6.68
N GLU A 46 -4.52 -0.55 6.77
CA GLU A 46 -5.21 -0.30 8.05
C GLU A 46 -5.34 -1.55 8.94
N HIS A 47 -5.24 -2.73 8.35
CA HIS A 47 -5.36 -4.02 9.05
C HIS A 47 -4.02 -4.61 9.48
N GLU A 48 -2.91 -3.93 9.18
CA GLU A 48 -1.57 -4.38 9.52
C GLU A 48 -0.98 -3.54 10.64
N GLU A 49 -0.33 -4.24 11.57
CA GLU A 49 0.41 -3.62 12.67
C GLU A 49 1.80 -3.15 12.24
N ARG A 50 2.39 -3.82 11.25
CA ARG A 50 3.77 -3.59 10.82
C ARG A 50 3.82 -2.93 9.46
N PHE A 51 4.79 -2.04 9.29
CA PHE A 51 5.17 -1.54 7.99
C PHE A 51 6.10 -2.52 7.29
N HIS A 52 5.91 -2.65 5.98
CA HIS A 52 6.82 -3.36 5.08
C HIS A 52 7.24 -2.41 3.97
N THR A 53 8.40 -2.66 3.39
CA THR A 53 8.84 -1.89 2.22
C THR A 53 7.94 -2.17 1.02
N LEU A 54 7.74 -1.17 0.17
CA LEU A 54 6.99 -1.31 -1.08
C LEU A 54 7.58 -2.41 -1.98
N GLY A 55 8.89 -2.61 -1.93
CA GLY A 55 9.58 -3.69 -2.64
C GLY A 55 9.23 -5.09 -2.11
N GLU A 56 9.12 -5.26 -0.78
CA GLU A 56 8.64 -6.52 -0.18
C GLU A 56 7.20 -6.82 -0.61
N TRP A 57 6.33 -5.81 -0.56
CA TRP A 57 4.95 -5.92 -1.03
C TRP A 57 4.83 -6.35 -2.50
N THR A 58 5.58 -5.68 -3.37
CA THR A 58 5.53 -5.93 -4.81
C THR A 58 6.01 -7.35 -5.16
N ARG A 59 7.00 -7.87 -4.43
CA ARG A 59 7.50 -9.24 -4.59
C ARG A 59 6.45 -10.28 -4.21
N VAL A 60 5.77 -10.10 -3.08
CA VAL A 60 4.73 -11.02 -2.61
C VAL A 60 3.53 -11.06 -3.56
N CYS A 61 3.17 -9.93 -4.16
CA CYS A 61 2.06 -9.83 -5.11
C CYS A 61 2.36 -10.35 -6.53
N GLY A 62 3.47 -11.07 -6.73
CA GLY A 62 3.84 -11.66 -8.03
C GLY A 62 4.51 -10.68 -9.00
N GLY A 63 5.24 -9.69 -8.47
CA GLY A 63 6.09 -8.80 -9.27
C GLY A 63 5.35 -7.79 -10.16
N LYS A 64 4.02 -7.68 -10.02
CA LYS A 64 3.21 -6.67 -10.69
C LYS A 64 2.71 -5.69 -9.64
N VAL A 65 3.02 -4.41 -9.82
CA VAL A 65 2.48 -3.24 -9.08
C VAL A 65 0.93 -3.17 -9.13
N ARG A 66 0.27 -4.08 -9.87
CA ARG A 66 -1.18 -4.14 -10.09
C ARG A 66 -2.02 -4.57 -8.88
N THR A 67 -1.43 -4.91 -7.74
CA THR A 67 -2.21 -5.58 -6.68
C THR A 67 -2.10 -4.91 -5.30
N PHE A 68 -2.41 -3.61 -5.22
CA PHE A 68 -2.82 -2.99 -3.94
C PHE A 68 -4.25 -3.40 -3.50
N ILE A 69 -4.91 -4.30 -4.26
CA ILE A 69 -6.35 -4.60 -4.16
C ILE A 69 -6.64 -5.80 -3.23
N HIS A 70 -5.68 -6.68 -3.01
CA HIS A 70 -5.86 -7.85 -2.17
C HIS A 70 -4.92 -7.74 -0.98
N SER A 71 -5.43 -7.21 0.13
CA SER A 71 -4.77 -7.29 1.44
C SER A 71 -4.13 -8.66 1.64
N PHE A 72 -2.89 -8.62 2.10
CA PHE A 72 -2.12 -9.76 2.57
C PHE A 72 -2.99 -10.58 3.54
N LYS A 73 -3.35 -11.81 3.14
CA LYS A 73 -3.75 -12.85 4.09
C LYS A 73 -2.47 -13.60 4.47
N GLY A 74 -1.68 -12.98 5.33
CA GLY A 74 -0.71 -13.69 6.14
C GLY A 74 -1.40 -14.40 7.29
#